data_AF-A0A174FIQ6-F1
#
_entry.id   AF-A0A174FIQ6-F1
#
_cell.length_a   1.000
_cell.length_b   1.000
_cell.length_c   1.000
_cell.angle_alpha   90.00
_cell.angle_beta   90.00
_cell.angle_gamma   90.00
#
_symmetry.space_group_name_H-M   'P 1'
#
loop_
_entity.id
_entity.type
_entity.pdbx_description
1 polymer ?
#
loop_
_entity_poly.entity_id
_entity_poly.type
_entity_poly.pdbx_seq_one_letter_code
_entity_poly.pdbx_strand_id
1 'polypeptide(L)'
;MKLIFNDATDMPIQSYEKIGGAVRFLTIGIAPEKLKEIFEDATKTKVMNVTERGQIIDTLENYTGYDHTEIYPGGIYGVVNNKAGLSTEERLDDMGIKLETAKQDIEALKENGGNGGAPGTYASVFAMAKISAEKITDDEQALKVADLYDLWSGDGVAYKTGKYITYQDALYKVLQNHTSQADWAPDTASSLYAKVLTDPTGKVLPWEQPNSTNPYKKGDRVTHKGKTWESLVDSNVWEPGAVGSESLWKEVA
;
A
#
# COMPACT_ATOMS: atom_id res chain seq x y z
N MET A 1 -23.91 -9.04 12.99
CA MET A 1 -22.81 -9.64 13.77
C MET A 1 -21.97 -8.51 14.37
N LYS A 2 -20.97 -8.81 15.20
CA LYS A 2 -20.01 -7.80 15.68
C LYS A 2 -18.58 -8.33 15.60
N LEU A 3 -17.65 -7.43 15.36
CA LEU A 3 -16.22 -7.66 15.49
C LEU A 3 -15.74 -7.02 16.79
N ILE A 4 -15.03 -7.77 17.63
CA ILE A 4 -14.42 -7.26 18.87
C ILE A 4 -12.90 -7.25 18.66
N PHE A 5 -12.29 -6.08 18.82
CA PHE A 5 -10.86 -5.87 18.63
C PHE A 5 -10.04 -6.23 19.87
N ASN A 6 -8.71 -6.21 19.72
CA ASN A 6 -7.75 -6.53 20.77
C ASN A 6 -7.84 -5.58 21.98
N ASP A 7 -8.28 -4.33 21.77
CA ASP A 7 -8.50 -3.33 22.82
C ASP A 7 -9.92 -3.38 23.44
N ALA A 8 -10.67 -4.45 23.18
CA ALA A 8 -12.04 -4.68 23.60
C ALA A 8 -13.10 -3.72 23.03
N THR A 9 -12.73 -2.80 22.13
CA THR A 9 -13.72 -2.04 21.36
C THR A 9 -14.42 -2.95 20.35
N ASP A 10 -15.66 -2.61 19.98
CA ASP A 10 -16.43 -3.39 19.02
C ASP A 10 -16.94 -2.57 17.84
N MET A 11 -17.20 -3.26 16.74
CA MET A 11 -17.74 -2.70 15.51
C MET A 11 -18.82 -3.61 14.93
N PRO A 12 -19.99 -3.07 14.52
CA PRO A 12 -20.98 -3.86 13.81
C PRO A 12 -20.46 -4.30 12.43
N ILE A 13 -20.67 -5.57 12.11
CA ILE A 13 -20.42 -6.12 10.77
C ILE A 13 -21.64 -6.88 10.27
N GLN A 14 -21.86 -6.82 8.96
CA GLN A 14 -22.86 -7.61 8.25
C GLN A 14 -22.37 -9.04 8.02
N SER A 15 -21.14 -9.18 7.54
CA SER A 15 -20.51 -10.47 7.23
C SER A 15 -18.99 -10.33 7.24
N TYR A 16 -18.32 -11.48 7.21
CA TYR A 16 -16.88 -11.57 6.99
C TYR A 16 -16.53 -12.81 6.16
N GLU A 17 -15.38 -12.80 5.50
CA GLU A 17 -14.90 -13.87 4.63
C GLU A 17 -13.37 -13.96 4.68
N LYS A 18 -12.81 -15.18 4.80
CA LYS A 18 -11.37 -15.43 4.69
C LYS A 18 -11.02 -15.73 3.23
N ILE A 19 -10.03 -15.06 2.67
CA ILE A 19 -9.66 -15.12 1.24
C ILE A 19 -8.13 -15.23 1.13
N GLY A 20 -7.59 -16.44 0.94
CA GLY A 20 -6.16 -16.74 0.72
C GLY A 20 -5.16 -15.84 1.48
N GLY A 21 -5.18 -15.94 2.81
CA GLY A 21 -4.35 -15.14 3.70
C GLY A 21 -4.89 -13.75 4.07
N ALA A 22 -6.02 -13.31 3.51
CA ALA A 22 -6.72 -12.09 3.90
C ALA A 22 -8.06 -12.39 4.58
N VAL A 23 -8.62 -11.38 5.25
CA VAL A 23 -10.00 -11.37 5.73
C VAL A 23 -10.68 -10.10 5.27
N ARG A 24 -11.89 -10.25 4.72
CA ARG A 24 -12.78 -9.15 4.36
C ARG A 24 -13.91 -9.04 5.36
N PHE A 25 -14.25 -7.82 5.77
CA PHE A 25 -15.45 -7.51 6.54
C PHE A 25 -16.36 -6.57 5.75
N LEU A 26 -17.67 -6.80 5.78
CA LEU A 26 -18.67 -5.87 5.23
C LEU A 26 -19.44 -5.21 6.37
N THR A 27 -19.68 -3.90 6.28
CA THR A 27 -20.42 -3.11 7.28
C THR A 27 -21.31 -2.04 6.63
N ILE A 28 -22.16 -1.42 7.44
CA ILE A 28 -23.02 -0.26 7.09
C ILE A 28 -22.82 0.82 8.14
N GLY A 29 -22.83 2.08 7.70
CA GLY A 29 -22.84 3.23 8.61
C GLY A 29 -21.47 3.60 9.19
N ILE A 30 -20.39 3.01 8.66
CA ILE A 30 -19.01 3.36 8.98
C ILE A 30 -18.34 3.76 7.68
N ALA A 31 -17.91 5.03 7.60
CA ALA A 31 -17.29 5.57 6.40
C ALA A 31 -15.94 4.87 6.11
N PRO A 32 -15.54 4.73 4.83
CA PRO A 32 -14.27 4.10 4.44
C PRO A 32 -13.05 4.67 5.16
N GLU A 33 -13.00 5.99 5.37
CA GLU A 33 -11.88 6.68 6.02
C GLU A 33 -11.75 6.21 7.48
N LYS A 34 -12.88 5.97 8.15
CA LYS A 34 -12.89 5.45 9.51
C LYS A 34 -12.53 3.97 9.57
N LEU A 35 -12.91 3.19 8.55
CA LEU A 35 -12.47 1.81 8.43
C LEU A 35 -10.96 1.73 8.26
N LYS A 36 -10.38 2.53 7.36
CA LYS A 36 -8.92 2.64 7.19
C LYS A 36 -8.24 2.94 8.54
N GLU A 37 -8.67 3.99 9.23
CA GLU A 37 -8.11 4.37 10.55
C GLU A 37 -8.14 3.23 11.58
N ILE A 38 -9.23 2.46 11.64
CA ILE A 38 -9.37 1.35 12.59
C ILE A 38 -8.48 0.17 12.21
N PHE A 39 -8.41 -0.15 10.91
CA PHE A 39 -7.82 -1.39 10.44
C PHE A 39 -6.32 -1.28 10.08
N GLU A 40 -5.78 -0.06 9.97
CA GLU A 40 -4.34 0.21 9.92
C GLU A 40 -3.65 0.08 11.28
N ASP A 41 -4.40 0.14 12.39
CA ASP A 41 -3.83 -0.10 13.72
C ASP A 41 -3.54 -1.59 13.92
N ALA A 42 -2.28 -1.96 13.70
CA ALA A 42 -1.78 -3.32 13.89
C ALA A 42 -1.94 -3.85 15.32
N THR A 43 -1.94 -2.97 16.33
CA THR A 43 -2.17 -3.39 17.72
C THR A 43 -3.64 -3.72 17.94
N LYS A 44 -4.54 -2.93 17.37
CA LYS A 44 -5.99 -3.12 17.47
C LYS A 44 -6.46 -4.35 16.71
N THR A 45 -5.91 -4.60 15.53
CA THR A 45 -6.27 -5.72 14.63
C THR A 45 -5.51 -7.01 14.90
N LYS A 46 -4.56 -7.01 15.85
CA LYS A 46 -3.77 -8.19 16.23
C LYS A 46 -4.61 -9.42 16.57
N VAL A 47 -5.72 -9.21 17.27
CA VAL A 47 -6.72 -10.24 17.56
C VAL A 47 -8.10 -9.64 17.34
N MET A 48 -8.92 -10.28 16.51
CA MET A 48 -10.30 -9.87 16.28
C MET A 48 -11.24 -11.06 16.47
N ASN A 49 -12.18 -10.94 17.39
CA ASN A 49 -13.19 -11.95 17.65
C ASN A 49 -14.47 -11.60 16.89
N VAL A 50 -14.94 -12.50 16.03
CA VAL A 50 -16.24 -12.37 15.39
C VAL A 50 -17.29 -12.95 16.32
N THR A 51 -18.35 -12.17 16.57
CA THR A 51 -19.46 -12.60 17.42
C THR A 51 -20.79 -12.53 16.71
N GLU A 52 -21.63 -13.53 16.99
CA GLU A 52 -23.02 -13.58 16.59
C GLU A 52 -23.89 -13.91 17.81
N ARG A 53 -24.93 -13.09 18.06
CA ARG A 53 -25.82 -13.23 19.22
C ARG A 53 -25.06 -13.35 20.56
N GLY A 54 -23.93 -12.66 20.68
CA GLY A 54 -23.11 -12.63 21.89
C GLY A 54 -22.15 -13.82 22.08
N GLN A 55 -22.11 -14.76 21.14
CA GLN A 55 -21.14 -15.87 21.16
C GLN A 55 -20.00 -15.60 20.17
N ILE A 56 -18.76 -15.91 20.58
CA ILE A 56 -17.61 -15.90 19.67
C ILE A 56 -17.75 -17.09 18.72
N ILE A 57 -17.78 -16.81 17.43
CA ILE A 57 -17.89 -17.82 16.36
C ILE A 57 -16.57 -18.02 15.60
N ASP A 58 -15.64 -17.07 15.69
CA ASP A 58 -14.32 -17.13 15.08
C ASP A 58 -13.35 -16.18 15.78
N THR A 59 -12.07 -16.54 15.78
CA THR A 59 -10.98 -15.72 16.30
C THR A 59 -9.94 -15.55 15.20
N LEU A 60 -9.73 -14.31 14.80
CA LEU A 60 -8.86 -13.90 13.72
C LEU A 60 -7.58 -13.32 14.31
N GLU A 61 -6.48 -14.04 14.16
CA GLU A 61 -5.19 -13.63 14.71
C GLU A 61 -4.24 -13.13 13.62
N ASN A 62 -3.60 -12.00 13.93
CA ASN A 62 -2.56 -11.34 13.15
C ASN A 62 -3.01 -10.88 11.76
N TYR A 63 -4.26 -10.46 11.56
CA TYR A 63 -4.69 -9.79 10.32
C TYR A 63 -4.39 -8.28 10.40
N THR A 64 -3.11 -7.94 10.55
CA THR A 64 -2.66 -6.56 10.84
C THR A 64 -2.28 -5.76 9.60
N GLY A 65 -2.12 -6.40 8.44
CA GLY A 65 -1.76 -5.70 7.20
C GLY A 65 -2.99 -5.14 6.51
N TYR A 66 -3.41 -3.92 6.84
CA TYR A 66 -4.45 -3.23 6.07
C TYR A 66 -4.15 -3.27 4.57
N ASP A 67 -5.15 -3.63 3.77
CA ASP A 67 -5.04 -3.72 2.32
C ASP A 67 -5.76 -2.54 1.65
N HIS A 68 -7.09 -2.52 1.72
CA HIS A 68 -7.92 -1.49 1.13
C HIS A 68 -9.33 -1.49 1.72
N THR A 69 -10.10 -0.46 1.35
CA THR A 69 -11.53 -0.39 1.58
C THR A 69 -12.30 -0.51 0.26
N GLU A 70 -13.48 -1.11 0.32
CA GLU A 70 -14.35 -1.35 -0.83
C GLU A 70 -15.64 -0.54 -0.65
N ILE A 71 -16.16 0.03 -1.74
CA ILE A 71 -17.44 0.76 -1.74
C ILE A 71 -18.45 0.00 -2.59
N TYR A 72 -19.58 -0.36 -1.97
CA TYR A 72 -20.67 -1.06 -2.62
C TYR A 72 -21.93 -0.18 -2.72
N PRO A 73 -22.81 -0.45 -3.70
CA PRO A 73 -24.13 0.17 -3.73
C PRO A 73 -24.90 -0.02 -2.41
N GLY A 74 -25.70 0.97 -2.03
CA GLY A 74 -26.52 0.91 -0.83
C GLY A 74 -25.81 1.30 0.47
N GLY A 75 -24.65 1.96 0.40
CA GLY A 75 -23.92 2.43 1.59
C GLY A 75 -23.27 1.31 2.39
N ILE A 76 -22.98 0.20 1.71
CA ILE A 76 -22.22 -0.93 2.25
C ILE A 76 -20.75 -0.67 1.96
N TYR A 77 -19.92 -0.83 2.99
CA TYR A 77 -18.47 -0.65 2.89
C TYR A 77 -17.76 -1.93 3.29
N GLY A 78 -16.71 -2.26 2.55
CA GLY A 78 -15.81 -3.38 2.83
C GLY A 78 -14.46 -2.89 3.36
N VAL A 79 -13.80 -3.73 4.16
CA VAL A 79 -12.40 -3.55 4.53
C VAL A 79 -11.69 -4.90 4.48
N VAL A 80 -10.50 -4.90 3.91
CA VAL A 80 -9.67 -6.11 3.72
C VAL A 80 -8.37 -5.95 4.48
N ASN A 81 -8.06 -6.93 5.32
CA ASN A 81 -6.79 -7.02 6.05
C ASN A 81 -6.10 -8.33 5.76
N ASN A 82 -4.78 -8.27 5.69
CA ASN A 82 -3.89 -9.37 5.38
C ASN A 82 -3.28 -9.93 6.64
N LYS A 83 -3.08 -11.24 6.64
CA LYS A 83 -2.36 -11.91 7.70
C LYS A 83 -0.89 -11.48 7.66
N ALA A 84 -0.39 -11.02 8.79
CA ALA A 84 0.99 -10.61 8.99
C ALA A 84 1.94 -11.75 8.62
N GLY A 85 3.10 -11.37 8.06
CA GLY A 85 4.16 -12.32 7.70
C GLY A 85 3.96 -13.05 6.38
N LEU A 86 2.88 -12.80 5.63
CA LEU A 86 2.72 -13.30 4.25
C LEU A 86 2.97 -12.18 3.24
N SER A 87 3.85 -12.44 2.28
CA SER A 87 4.02 -11.58 1.10
C SER A 87 2.82 -11.66 0.17
N THR A 88 2.65 -10.67 -0.72
CA THR A 88 1.58 -10.71 -1.73
C THR A 88 1.69 -11.91 -2.66
N GLU A 89 2.90 -12.34 -3.03
CA GLU A 89 3.11 -13.59 -3.78
C GLU A 89 2.59 -14.83 -3.03
N GLU A 90 2.92 -14.98 -1.74
CA GLU A 90 2.44 -16.12 -0.92
C GLU A 90 0.92 -16.09 -0.73
N ARG A 91 0.32 -14.90 -0.63
CA ARG A 91 -1.14 -14.73 -0.55
C ARG A 91 -1.82 -15.14 -1.86
N LEU A 92 -1.27 -14.74 -3.01
CA LEU A 92 -1.82 -15.09 -4.32
C LEU A 92 -1.76 -16.60 -4.58
N ASP A 93 -0.67 -17.26 -4.16
CA ASP A 93 -0.55 -18.71 -4.21
C ASP A 93 -1.58 -19.40 -3.31
N ASP A 94 -1.82 -18.87 -2.09
CA ASP A 94 -2.81 -19.40 -1.13
C ASP A 94 -4.27 -19.17 -1.59
N MET A 95 -4.53 -18.11 -2.37
CA MET A 95 -5.81 -17.87 -3.04
C MET A 95 -6.11 -18.88 -4.16
N GLY A 96 -5.17 -19.76 -4.52
CA GLY A 96 -5.31 -20.70 -5.64
C GLY A 96 -5.40 -20.00 -7.01
N ILE A 97 -5.14 -18.69 -7.06
CA ILE A 97 -5.12 -17.90 -8.27
C ILE A 97 -3.79 -18.18 -8.97
N LYS A 98 -3.79 -19.14 -9.89
CA LYS A 98 -2.72 -19.22 -10.88
C LYS A 98 -2.80 -17.95 -11.72
N LEU A 99 -1.73 -17.14 -11.69
CA LEU A 99 -1.61 -15.91 -12.45
C LEU A 99 -2.07 -16.02 -13.91
N GLU A 100 -1.87 -17.19 -14.52
CA GLU A 100 -2.30 -17.47 -15.89
C GLU A 100 -3.82 -17.60 -16.05
N THR A 101 -4.54 -18.15 -15.06
CA THR A 101 -5.99 -18.30 -15.10
C THR A 101 -6.71 -16.97 -14.88
N ALA A 102 -6.21 -16.12 -13.96
CA ALA A 102 -6.76 -14.76 -13.78
C ALA A 102 -6.60 -13.88 -15.02
N LYS A 103 -5.50 -14.04 -15.77
CA LYS A 103 -5.32 -13.35 -17.06
C LYS A 103 -6.39 -13.79 -18.09
N GLN A 104 -6.70 -15.08 -18.15
CA GLN A 104 -7.70 -15.65 -19.07
C GLN A 104 -9.12 -15.18 -18.74
N ASP A 105 -9.50 -15.18 -17.46
CA ASP A 105 -10.83 -14.72 -17.03
C ASP A 105 -11.06 -13.23 -17.37
N ILE A 106 -10.01 -12.40 -17.30
CA ILE A 106 -10.07 -10.98 -17.68
C ILE A 106 -10.19 -10.79 -19.20
N GLU A 107 -9.51 -11.61 -19.99
CA GLU A 107 -9.63 -11.57 -21.45
C GLU A 107 -11.06 -11.91 -21.87
N ALA A 108 -11.69 -12.89 -21.21
CA ALA A 108 -13.10 -13.22 -21.40
C ALA A 108 -14.07 -12.11 -20.94
N LEU A 109 -13.71 -11.32 -19.92
CA LEU A 109 -14.52 -10.18 -19.46
C LEU A 109 -14.47 -8.98 -20.43
N LYS A 110 -13.36 -8.78 -21.15
CA LYS A 110 -13.23 -7.71 -22.16
C LYS A 110 -14.13 -7.95 -23.38
N GLU A 111 -14.43 -9.20 -23.70
CA GLU A 111 -15.23 -9.58 -24.88
C GLU A 111 -16.75 -9.46 -24.66
N ASN A 112 -17.24 -9.57 -23.41
CA ASN A 112 -18.67 -9.74 -23.14
C ASN A 112 -19.43 -8.52 -22.62
N GLY A 113 -18.86 -7.31 -22.66
CA GLY A 113 -19.59 -6.07 -22.37
C GLY A 113 -20.14 -6.01 -20.95
N GLY A 114 -19.33 -5.48 -20.03
CA GLY A 114 -19.59 -5.41 -18.59
C GLY A 114 -21.05 -5.13 -18.21
N ASN A 115 -21.71 -6.15 -17.66
CA ASN A 115 -22.94 -6.00 -16.92
C ASN A 115 -22.70 -6.46 -15.46
N GLY A 116 -22.37 -5.48 -14.62
CA GLY A 116 -22.71 -5.40 -13.20
C GLY A 116 -22.57 -6.64 -12.29
N GLY A 117 -21.51 -6.61 -11.46
CA GLY A 117 -21.68 -6.77 -10.02
C GLY A 117 -21.62 -8.19 -9.45
N ALA A 118 -20.41 -8.72 -9.28
CA ALA A 118 -20.15 -9.73 -8.25
C ALA A 118 -18.86 -9.37 -7.49
N PRO A 119 -18.83 -9.53 -6.14
CA PRO A 119 -17.64 -9.28 -5.32
C PRO A 119 -16.38 -10.04 -5.78
N GLY A 120 -16.55 -11.18 -6.46
CA GLY A 120 -15.44 -11.97 -7.02
C GLY A 120 -14.68 -11.24 -8.14
N THR A 121 -15.37 -10.54 -9.04
CA THR A 121 -14.71 -9.86 -10.17
C THR A 121 -13.90 -8.64 -9.71
N TYR A 122 -14.39 -7.90 -8.72
CA TYR A 122 -13.64 -6.77 -8.15
C TYR A 122 -12.36 -7.23 -7.43
N ALA A 123 -12.47 -8.27 -6.60
CA ALA A 123 -11.30 -8.87 -5.95
C ALA A 123 -10.28 -9.38 -6.97
N SER A 124 -10.73 -10.02 -8.06
CA SER A 124 -9.83 -10.48 -9.14
C SER A 124 -9.17 -9.34 -9.90
N VAL A 125 -9.91 -8.28 -10.25
CA VAL A 125 -9.35 -7.10 -10.93
C VAL A 125 -8.35 -6.37 -10.04
N PHE A 126 -8.67 -6.19 -8.76
CA PHE A 126 -7.78 -5.56 -7.79
C PHE A 126 -6.52 -6.39 -7.55
N ALA A 127 -6.65 -7.71 -7.38
CA ALA A 127 -5.51 -8.62 -7.28
C ALA A 127 -4.59 -8.52 -8.51
N MET A 128 -5.15 -8.46 -9.72
CA MET A 128 -4.38 -8.29 -10.95
C MET A 128 -3.72 -6.92 -11.07
N ALA A 129 -4.37 -5.86 -10.58
CA ALA A 129 -3.77 -4.54 -10.48
C ALA A 129 -2.55 -4.56 -9.55
N LYS A 130 -2.65 -5.19 -8.38
CA LYS A 130 -1.51 -5.39 -7.46
C LYS A 130 -0.38 -6.19 -8.11
N ILE A 131 -0.69 -7.29 -8.79
CA ILE A 131 0.31 -8.07 -9.52
C ILE A 131 1.00 -7.24 -10.62
N SER A 132 0.24 -6.38 -11.30
CA SER A 132 0.82 -5.49 -12.32
C SER A 132 1.73 -4.45 -11.67
N ALA A 133 1.32 -3.87 -10.53
CA ALA A 133 2.11 -2.90 -9.78
C ALA A 133 3.44 -3.50 -9.30
N GLU A 134 3.45 -4.77 -8.92
CA GLU A 134 4.65 -5.51 -8.50
C GLU A 134 5.73 -5.69 -9.57
N LYS A 135 5.39 -5.47 -10.84
CA LYS A 135 6.33 -5.52 -11.97
C LYS A 135 6.92 -4.16 -12.30
N ILE A 136 6.39 -3.09 -11.70
CA ILE A 136 6.90 -1.75 -11.90
C ILE A 136 8.25 -1.63 -11.18
N THR A 137 9.25 -1.10 -11.88
CA THR A 137 10.61 -0.92 -11.36
C THR A 137 11.05 0.55 -11.35
N ASP A 138 10.25 1.42 -11.96
CA ASP A 138 10.46 2.86 -12.04
C ASP A 138 9.63 3.61 -11.00
N ASP A 139 10.24 4.59 -10.34
CA ASP A 139 9.64 5.26 -9.19
C ASP A 139 8.45 6.13 -9.60
N GLU A 140 8.48 6.76 -10.79
CA GLU A 140 7.38 7.60 -11.28
C GLU A 140 6.13 6.77 -11.58
N GLN A 141 6.31 5.60 -12.21
CA GLN A 141 5.20 4.68 -12.49
C GLN A 141 4.66 4.04 -11.22
N ALA A 142 5.54 3.67 -10.28
CA ALA A 142 5.13 3.05 -9.02
C ALA A 142 4.26 4.03 -8.23
N LEU A 143 4.68 5.29 -8.20
CA LEU A 143 3.96 6.33 -7.49
C LEU A 143 2.53 6.56 -8.01
N LYS A 144 2.29 6.45 -9.32
CA LYS A 144 0.94 6.58 -9.91
C LYS A 144 -0.05 5.52 -9.41
N VAL A 145 0.47 4.42 -8.89
CA VAL A 145 -0.31 3.31 -8.34
C VAL A 145 0.08 3.02 -6.89
N ALA A 146 0.53 4.05 -6.15
CA ALA A 146 1.02 3.90 -4.78
C ALA A 146 0.02 3.16 -3.88
N ASP A 147 -1.27 3.43 -4.04
CA ASP A 147 -2.37 2.80 -3.30
C ASP A 147 -2.51 1.28 -3.54
N LEU A 148 -1.83 0.73 -4.55
CA LEU A 148 -1.80 -0.72 -4.81
C LEU A 148 -0.68 -1.44 -4.06
N TYR A 149 0.30 -0.73 -3.51
CA TYR A 149 1.36 -1.36 -2.73
C TYR A 149 0.95 -1.57 -1.28
N ASP A 150 1.43 -2.67 -0.71
CA ASP A 150 1.09 -3.02 0.66
C ASP A 150 1.66 -1.99 1.66
N LEU A 151 0.89 -1.73 2.71
CA LEU A 151 1.34 -0.97 3.86
C LEU A 151 2.47 -1.74 4.56
N TRP A 152 3.51 -1.01 4.96
CA TRP A 152 4.63 -1.57 5.70
C TRP A 152 4.18 -2.20 7.02
N SER A 153 4.74 -3.36 7.35
CA SER A 153 4.58 -4.02 8.63
C SER A 153 5.93 -4.37 9.23
N GLY A 154 6.12 -4.04 10.51
CA GLY A 154 7.30 -4.42 11.30
C GLY A 154 7.23 -5.84 11.88
N ASP A 155 6.17 -6.60 11.58
CA ASP A 155 5.88 -7.92 12.18
C ASP A 155 6.55 -9.08 11.42
N GLY A 156 7.78 -8.90 10.93
CA GLY A 156 8.56 -10.00 10.33
C GLY A 156 8.19 -10.35 8.89
N VAL A 157 7.82 -9.37 8.07
CA VAL A 157 7.52 -9.56 6.64
C VAL A 157 8.81 -9.68 5.83
N ALA A 158 8.89 -10.68 4.95
CA ALA A 158 10.01 -10.83 4.02
C ALA A 158 9.86 -9.90 2.81
N TYR A 159 10.58 -8.77 2.82
CA TYR A 159 10.61 -7.83 1.71
C TYR A 159 11.73 -8.16 0.71
N LYS A 160 11.43 -7.97 -0.58
CA LYS A 160 12.36 -8.22 -1.69
C LYS A 160 12.86 -6.91 -2.30
N THR A 161 14.14 -6.85 -2.65
CA THR A 161 14.76 -5.71 -3.34
C THR A 161 13.98 -5.31 -4.59
N GLY A 162 13.83 -4.00 -4.78
CA GLY A 162 13.18 -3.40 -5.95
C GLY A 162 11.65 -3.33 -5.85
N LYS A 163 11.04 -3.94 -4.84
CA LYS A 163 9.61 -3.82 -4.55
C LYS A 163 9.31 -2.49 -3.86
N TYR A 164 8.05 -2.09 -3.91
CA TYR A 164 7.56 -0.88 -3.25
C TYR A 164 6.56 -1.22 -2.14
N ILE A 165 6.54 -0.36 -1.13
CA ILE A 165 5.69 -0.43 0.06
C ILE A 165 5.27 0.99 0.43
N THR A 166 4.10 1.13 1.05
CA THR A 166 3.65 2.41 1.61
C THR A 166 3.94 2.48 3.10
N TYR A 167 4.26 3.67 3.61
CA TYR A 167 4.43 3.93 5.03
C TYR A 167 4.17 5.42 5.31
N GLN A 168 3.29 5.72 6.27
CA GLN A 168 2.90 7.10 6.60
C GLN A 168 2.51 7.94 5.37
N ASP A 169 1.64 7.37 4.52
CA ASP A 169 1.18 7.97 3.24
C ASP A 169 2.29 8.30 2.22
N ALA A 170 3.52 7.78 2.42
CA ALA A 170 4.63 7.91 1.48
C ALA A 170 5.00 6.56 0.87
N LEU A 171 5.47 6.58 -0.38
CA LEU A 171 5.95 5.40 -1.09
C LEU A 171 7.44 5.21 -0.84
N TYR A 172 7.84 3.97 -0.54
CA TYR A 172 9.22 3.57 -0.33
C TYR A 172 9.59 2.40 -1.24
N LYS A 173 10.81 2.41 -1.74
CA LYS A 173 11.44 1.31 -2.46
C LYS A 173 12.29 0.49 -1.51
N VAL A 174 12.14 -0.83 -1.55
CA VAL A 174 12.98 -1.77 -0.82
C VAL A 174 14.33 -1.89 -1.52
N LEU A 175 15.42 -1.64 -0.78
CA LEU A 175 16.78 -1.63 -1.30
C LEU A 175 17.46 -3.00 -1.21
N GLN A 176 17.13 -3.78 -0.19
CA GLN A 176 17.77 -5.06 0.10
C GLN A 176 16.72 -6.10 0.51
N ASN A 177 16.96 -7.37 0.17
CA ASN A 177 16.17 -8.48 0.71
C ASN A 177 16.37 -8.53 2.22
N HIS A 178 15.28 -8.51 2.99
CA HIS A 178 15.33 -8.59 4.44
C HIS A 178 13.99 -9.00 5.03
N THR A 179 14.00 -9.36 6.31
CA THR A 179 12.79 -9.55 7.11
C THR A 179 12.60 -8.31 7.98
N SER A 180 11.43 -7.68 7.92
CA SER A 180 11.15 -6.45 8.66
C SER A 180 11.19 -6.65 10.17
N GLN A 181 11.57 -5.58 10.88
CA GLN A 181 11.56 -5.49 12.33
C GLN A 181 10.94 -4.16 12.74
N ALA A 182 10.35 -4.09 13.93
CA ALA A 182 9.66 -2.89 14.41
C ALA A 182 10.57 -1.65 14.47
N ASP A 183 11.86 -1.82 14.73
CA ASP A 183 12.88 -0.77 14.76
C ASP A 183 13.48 -0.45 13.38
N TRP A 184 13.07 -1.15 12.33
CA TRP A 184 13.49 -0.94 10.94
C TRP A 184 12.40 -0.28 10.10
N ALA A 185 11.78 0.76 10.66
CA ALA A 185 10.75 1.52 9.95
C ALA A 185 11.34 2.23 8.71
N PRO A 186 10.58 2.40 7.61
CA PRO A 186 11.10 2.94 6.35
C PRO A 186 11.69 4.36 6.42
N ASP A 187 11.21 5.18 7.35
CA ASP A 187 11.69 6.54 7.61
C ASP A 187 13.02 6.59 8.37
N THR A 188 13.39 5.53 9.10
CA THR A 188 14.62 5.47 9.90
C THR A 188 15.68 4.52 9.32
N ALA A 189 15.27 3.47 8.62
CA ALA A 189 16.15 2.45 8.06
C ALA A 189 16.55 2.75 6.60
N SER A 190 17.28 3.84 6.37
CA SER A 190 17.67 4.33 5.03
C SER A 190 18.58 3.40 4.22
N SER A 191 19.17 2.38 4.86
CA SER A 191 19.91 1.29 4.20
C SER A 191 19.01 0.21 3.62
N LEU A 192 17.78 0.08 4.13
CA LEU A 192 16.79 -0.92 3.71
C LEU A 192 15.70 -0.32 2.81
N TYR A 193 15.39 0.97 3.00
CA TYR A 193 14.32 1.65 2.28
C TYR A 193 14.77 3.00 1.72
N ALA A 194 14.24 3.32 0.54
CA ALA A 194 14.43 4.60 -0.14
C ALA A 194 13.07 5.25 -0.36
N LYS A 195 12.84 6.42 0.24
CA LYS A 195 11.62 7.20 0.01
C LYS A 195 11.58 7.70 -1.43
N VAL A 196 10.45 7.55 -2.10
CA VAL A 196 10.20 8.14 -3.42
C VAL A 196 9.82 9.62 -3.21
N LEU A 197 10.64 10.53 -3.74
CA LEU A 197 10.53 11.99 -3.50
C LEU A 197 9.79 12.76 -4.60
N THR A 198 9.15 12.07 -5.53
CA THR A 198 8.37 12.67 -6.63
C THR A 198 6.88 12.62 -6.32
N ASP A 199 6.03 13.31 -7.10
CA ASP A 199 4.56 13.28 -6.98
C ASP A 199 3.92 12.58 -8.19
N PRO A 200 2.88 11.73 -8.01
CA PRO A 200 2.31 10.93 -9.09
C PRO A 200 1.57 11.75 -10.15
N THR A 201 1.14 12.96 -9.79
CA THR A 201 0.47 13.90 -10.70
C THR A 201 1.45 14.75 -11.50
N GLY A 202 2.76 14.56 -11.28
CA GLY A 202 3.81 15.42 -11.81
C GLY A 202 3.91 16.76 -11.09
N LYS A 203 3.28 16.88 -9.90
CA LYS A 203 3.37 18.08 -9.07
C LYS A 203 4.79 18.22 -8.52
N VAL A 204 5.27 19.45 -8.52
CA VAL A 204 6.55 19.80 -7.90
C VAL A 204 6.39 19.79 -6.38
N LEU A 205 7.05 18.87 -5.70
CA LEU A 205 7.03 18.76 -4.23
C LEU A 205 8.05 19.70 -3.58
N PRO A 206 7.87 20.09 -2.30
CA PRO A 206 8.93 20.69 -1.52
C PRO A 206 10.19 19.83 -1.52
N TRP A 207 11.36 20.45 -1.68
CA TRP A 207 12.62 19.74 -1.57
C TRP A 207 12.74 19.13 -0.17
N GLU A 208 13.04 17.84 -0.16
CA GLU A 208 13.44 17.07 1.01
C GLU A 208 14.89 16.61 0.80
N GLN A 209 15.71 16.65 1.86
CA GLN A 209 17.10 16.20 1.82
C GLN A 209 17.14 14.69 1.52
N PRO A 210 17.66 14.28 0.35
CA PRO A 210 17.77 12.86 0.05
C PRO A 210 18.99 12.25 0.75
N ASN A 211 18.97 10.93 0.85
CA ASN A 211 20.12 10.10 1.15
C ASN A 211 20.84 9.69 -0.15
N SER A 212 21.98 9.02 -0.03
CA SER A 212 22.66 8.40 -1.17
C SER A 212 21.84 7.31 -1.86
N THR A 213 20.79 6.81 -1.21
CA THR A 213 19.91 5.73 -1.68
C THR A 213 18.67 6.23 -2.44
N ASN A 214 18.32 7.51 -2.33
CA ASN A 214 17.18 8.11 -3.03
C ASN A 214 17.48 9.52 -3.59
N PRO A 215 18.60 9.68 -4.31
CA PRO A 215 18.95 10.98 -4.86
C PRO A 215 17.97 11.41 -5.96
N TYR A 216 17.83 12.72 -6.17
CA TYR A 216 17.08 13.25 -7.30
C TYR A 216 17.77 12.90 -8.63
N LYS A 217 16.97 12.56 -9.64
CA LYS A 217 17.42 12.27 -11.00
C LYS A 217 17.47 13.55 -11.83
N LYS A 218 18.15 13.50 -12.96
CA LYS A 218 18.15 14.63 -13.89
C LYS A 218 16.73 14.90 -14.38
N GLY A 219 16.32 16.16 -14.35
CA GLY A 219 14.99 16.61 -14.74
C GLY A 219 13.96 16.62 -13.61
N ASP A 220 14.26 16.03 -12.46
CA ASP A 220 13.38 16.11 -11.28
C ASP A 220 13.23 17.57 -10.84
N ARG A 221 12.02 17.92 -10.39
CA ARG A 221 11.68 19.27 -9.97
C ARG A 221 11.21 19.33 -8.52
N VAL A 222 11.70 20.33 -7.80
CA VAL A 222 11.35 20.58 -6.40
C VAL A 222 11.09 22.07 -6.15
N THR A 223 10.30 22.38 -5.13
CA THR A 223 10.16 23.75 -4.60
C THR A 223 11.06 23.92 -3.38
N HIS A 224 11.86 24.98 -3.35
CA HIS A 224 12.72 25.27 -2.21
C HIS A 224 12.96 26.77 -2.09
N LYS A 225 12.80 27.32 -0.86
CA LYS A 225 12.93 28.76 -0.57
C LYS A 225 12.12 29.66 -1.52
N GLY A 226 10.89 29.24 -1.82
CA GLY A 226 9.96 30.01 -2.66
C GLY A 226 10.23 29.97 -4.17
N LYS A 227 11.14 29.12 -4.63
CA LYS A 227 11.52 28.95 -6.03
C LYS A 227 11.34 27.52 -6.50
N THR A 228 11.20 27.31 -7.81
CA THR A 228 11.22 25.97 -8.41
C THR A 228 12.59 25.67 -9.01
N TRP A 229 13.12 24.50 -8.66
CA TRP A 229 14.43 24.02 -9.09
C TRP A 229 14.30 22.73 -9.87
N GLU A 230 15.02 22.62 -10.98
CA GLU A 230 15.17 21.40 -11.78
C GLU A 230 16.58 20.85 -11.62
N SER A 231 16.70 19.57 -11.27
CA SER A 231 17.99 18.90 -11.14
C SER A 231 18.64 18.74 -12.53
N LEU A 232 19.89 19.15 -12.65
CA LEU A 232 20.64 19.09 -13.90
C LEU A 232 21.44 17.79 -14.07
N VAL A 233 21.56 17.01 -12.99
CA VAL A 233 22.37 15.79 -12.93
C VAL A 233 21.57 14.64 -12.33
N ASP A 234 21.96 13.42 -12.67
CA ASP A 234 21.53 12.23 -11.95
C ASP A 234 22.26 12.13 -10.61
N SER A 235 21.66 11.42 -9.67
CA SER A 235 22.22 11.19 -8.34
C SER A 235 22.47 12.49 -7.54
N ASN A 236 21.60 13.49 -7.68
CA ASN A 236 21.70 14.76 -6.99
C ASN A 236 21.23 14.66 -5.53
N VAL A 237 22.16 14.85 -4.59
CA VAL A 237 21.91 14.84 -3.14
C VAL A 237 22.01 16.22 -2.49
N TRP A 238 22.28 17.27 -3.26
CA TRP A 238 22.62 18.58 -2.74
C TRP A 238 21.40 19.50 -2.67
N GLU A 239 21.37 20.36 -1.66
CA GLU A 239 20.29 21.34 -1.49
C GLU A 239 20.31 22.39 -2.61
N PRO A 240 19.18 22.65 -3.29
CA PRO A 240 19.09 23.67 -4.32
C PRO A 240 19.29 25.09 -3.77
N GLY A 241 20.11 25.88 -4.46
CA GLY A 241 20.40 27.26 -4.07
C GLY A 241 21.39 27.39 -2.89
N ALA A 242 21.95 26.28 -2.42
CA ALA A 242 23.10 26.31 -1.52
C ALA A 242 24.38 26.66 -2.30
N VAL A 243 25.33 27.32 -1.64
CA VAL A 243 26.64 27.65 -2.23
C VAL A 243 27.34 26.36 -2.65
N GLY A 244 27.79 26.28 -3.91
CA GLY A 244 28.43 25.10 -4.48
C GLY A 244 27.48 24.13 -5.19
N SER A 245 26.17 24.41 -5.22
CA SER A 245 25.16 23.60 -5.94
C SER A 245 24.75 24.17 -7.30
N GLU A 246 25.38 25.27 -7.75
CA GLU A 246 24.94 26.07 -8.89
C GLU A 246 24.99 25.30 -10.23
N SER A 247 25.87 24.30 -10.35
CA SER A 247 25.95 23.42 -11.51
C SER A 247 25.01 22.21 -11.44
N LEU A 248 24.37 21.99 -10.28
CA LEU A 248 23.54 20.82 -10.00
C LEU A 248 22.05 21.13 -10.16
N TRP A 249 21.67 22.40 -10.00
CA TRP A 249 20.28 22.85 -10.07
C TRP A 249 20.11 24.03 -11.00
N LYS A 250 18.96 24.06 -11.68
CA LYS A 250 18.50 25.22 -12.46
C LYS A 250 17.21 25.75 -11.87
N GLU A 251 17.19 27.03 -11.53
CA GLU A 251 15.94 27.74 -11.24
C GLU A 251 15.09 27.82 -12.53
N VAL A 252 13.85 27.34 -12.48
CA VAL A 252 12.97 27.25 -13.66
C VAL A 252 11.69 28.07 -13.55
N ALA A 253 11.36 28.57 -12.35
CA ALA A 253 10.24 29.49 -12.10
C ALA A 253 10.36 30.14 -10.71
#